data_AF-A0A1V4AHS6-F1
#
_entry.id   AF-A0A1V4AHS6-F1
#
_cell.length_a   1.000
_cell.length_b   1.000
_cell.length_c   1.000
_cell.angle_alpha   90.00
_cell.angle_beta   90.00
_cell.angle_gamma   90.00
#
_symmetry.space_group_name_H-M   'P 1'
#
loop_
_entity.id
_entity.type
_entity.pdbx_description
1 polymer ?
#
loop_
_entity_poly.entity_id
_entity_poly.type
_entity_poly.pdbx_seq_one_letter_code
_entity_poly.pdbx_strand_id
1 'polypeptide(L)'
;MAMQISLDEVLSMLLSRVDAMAVANENMKSKFNILARALYKKGLLTDDDLVQSVKDEHKLLLDLGAIKEMPDDAALKSIADNMIVWIKNDAEAIRKNMKDYEAKVKAMIEEEEKKPRLDVASAADLQRLERMSGKKSGSGLIIP
;
A
#
# COMPACT_ATOMS: atom_id res chain seq x y z
N MET A 1 14.61 -28.91 22.90
CA MET A 1 13.89 -27.77 23.52
C MET A 1 13.24 -26.99 22.39
N ALA A 2 11.90 -26.96 22.33
CA ALA A 2 11.19 -26.12 21.36
C ALA A 2 11.33 -24.66 21.80
N MET A 3 11.87 -23.81 20.94
CA MET A 3 12.07 -22.39 21.22
C MET A 3 10.67 -21.74 21.30
N GLN A 4 10.23 -21.39 22.52
CA GLN A 4 9.02 -20.59 22.72
C GLN A 4 9.35 -19.15 22.37
N ILE A 5 9.07 -18.76 21.13
CA ILE A 5 9.18 -17.37 20.69
C ILE A 5 7.98 -16.60 21.25
N SER A 6 8.24 -15.52 21.98
CA SER A 6 7.18 -14.65 22.50
C SER A 6 6.59 -13.75 21.40
N LEU A 7 5.35 -13.27 21.58
CA LEU A 7 4.71 -12.37 20.60
C LEU A 7 5.55 -11.10 20.35
N ASP A 8 6.15 -10.53 21.39
CA ASP A 8 7.00 -9.34 21.30
C ASP A 8 8.28 -9.61 20.50
N GLU A 9 8.81 -10.83 20.59
CA GLU A 9 9.99 -11.25 19.86
C GLU A 9 9.65 -11.47 18.37
N VAL A 10 8.47 -12.01 18.05
CA VAL A 10 7.94 -12.05 16.68
C VAL A 10 7.72 -10.63 16.13
N LEU A 11 7.12 -9.74 16.90
CA LEU A 11 6.90 -8.35 16.50
C LEU A 11 8.21 -7.60 16.25
N SER A 12 9.21 -7.79 17.11
CA SER A 12 10.54 -7.20 16.95
C SER A 12 11.26 -7.74 15.71
N MET A 13 11.13 -9.04 15.43
CA MET A 13 11.65 -9.65 14.21
C MET A 13 10.93 -9.15 12.95
N LEU A 14 9.62 -8.91 13.01
CA LEU A 14 8.86 -8.32 11.90
C LEU A 14 9.27 -6.87 11.65
N LEU A 15 9.36 -6.05 12.69
CA LEU A 15 9.79 -4.64 12.58
C LEU A 15 11.19 -4.53 11.96
N SER A 16 12.16 -5.31 12.45
CA SER A 16 13.52 -5.29 11.88
C SER A 16 13.56 -5.69 10.40
N ARG A 17 12.70 -6.63 9.96
CA ARG A 17 12.58 -6.98 8.54
C ARG A 17 11.93 -5.87 7.73
N VAL A 18 10.88 -5.23 8.25
CA VAL A 18 10.23 -4.10 7.60
C VAL A 18 11.22 -2.94 7.42
N ASP A 19 11.98 -2.61 8.45
CA ASP A 19 13.01 -1.56 8.39
C ASP A 19 14.09 -1.89 7.35
N ALA A 20 14.57 -3.14 7.33
CA ALA A 20 15.53 -3.59 6.33
C ALA A 20 14.97 -3.48 4.90
N MET A 21 13.69 -3.83 4.70
CA MET A 21 13.02 -3.69 3.40
C MET A 21 12.85 -2.22 3.01
N ALA A 22 12.54 -1.34 3.95
CA ALA A 22 12.41 0.09 3.70
C ALA A 22 13.75 0.69 3.23
N VAL A 23 14.84 0.40 3.94
CA VAL A 23 16.20 0.86 3.57
C VAL A 23 16.62 0.30 2.20
N ALA A 24 16.36 -0.99 1.95
CA ALA A 24 16.66 -1.61 0.67
C ALA A 24 15.91 -0.94 -0.49
N ASN A 25 14.63 -0.62 -0.27
CA ASN A 25 13.79 0.05 -1.26
C ASN A 25 14.28 1.48 -1.53
N GLU A 26 14.64 2.26 -0.51
CA GLU A 26 15.20 3.60 -0.68
C GLU A 26 16.52 3.59 -1.47
N ASN A 27 17.41 2.65 -1.15
CA ASN A 27 18.67 2.48 -1.87
C ASN A 27 18.43 2.12 -3.34
N MET A 28 17.48 1.21 -3.61
CA MET A 28 17.14 0.82 -4.97
C MET A 28 16.54 1.99 -5.77
N LYS A 29 15.61 2.76 -5.19
CA LYS A 29 15.07 3.98 -5.79
C LYS A 29 16.17 4.99 -6.11
N SER A 30 17.12 5.19 -5.19
CA SER A 30 18.24 6.13 -5.39
C SER A 30 19.11 5.71 -6.58
N LYS A 31 19.55 4.44 -6.63
CA LYS A 31 20.34 3.90 -7.75
C LYS A 31 19.59 3.98 -9.07
N PHE A 32 18.31 3.62 -9.08
CA PHE A 32 17.46 3.73 -10.25
C PHE A 32 17.38 5.17 -10.76
N ASN A 33 17.07 6.12 -9.88
CA ASN A 33 16.96 7.54 -10.26
C ASN A 33 18.27 8.09 -10.82
N ILE A 34 19.42 7.71 -10.26
CA ILE A 34 20.75 8.13 -10.77
C ILE A 34 20.97 7.61 -12.19
N LEU A 35 20.71 6.31 -12.43
CA LEU A 35 20.89 5.68 -13.73
C LEU A 35 19.91 6.23 -14.77
N ALA A 36 18.61 6.27 -14.44
CA ALA A 36 17.57 6.79 -15.31
C ALA A 36 17.85 8.26 -15.69
N ARG A 37 18.30 9.09 -14.75
CA ARG A 37 18.70 10.47 -15.01
C ARG A 37 19.93 10.57 -15.90
N ALA A 38 20.90 9.68 -15.74
CA ALA A 38 22.07 9.64 -16.61
C ALA A 38 21.68 9.29 -18.06
N LEU A 39 20.73 8.37 -18.25
CA LEU A 39 20.18 8.03 -19.57
C LEU A 39 19.35 9.17 -20.16
N TYR A 40 18.51 9.80 -19.34
CA TYR A 40 17.68 10.95 -19.74
C TYR A 40 18.53 12.12 -20.24
N LYS A 41 19.60 12.48 -19.49
CA LYS A 41 20.53 13.55 -19.89
C LYS A 41 21.27 13.27 -21.20
N LYS A 42 21.43 11.99 -21.56
CA LYS A 42 22.06 11.56 -22.82
C LYS A 42 21.06 11.46 -23.98
N GLY A 43 19.77 11.74 -23.73
CA GLY A 43 18.70 11.59 -24.73
C GLY A 43 18.37 10.14 -25.08
N LEU A 44 18.85 9.18 -24.29
CA LEU A 44 18.59 7.74 -24.48
C LEU A 44 17.28 7.28 -23.83
N LEU A 45 16.66 8.17 -23.04
CA LEU A 45 15.38 7.96 -22.38
C LEU A 45 14.58 9.24 -22.53
N THR A 46 13.37 9.14 -23.06
CA THR A 46 12.45 10.28 -23.23
C THR A 46 11.20 10.13 -22.36
N ASP A 47 10.42 11.21 -22.26
CA ASP A 47 9.14 11.20 -21.55
C ASP A 47 8.16 10.20 -22.21
N ASP A 48 8.15 10.13 -23.55
CA ASP A 48 7.30 9.20 -24.31
C ASP A 48 7.71 7.74 -24.09
N ASP A 49 9.02 7.45 -24.05
CA ASP A 49 9.54 6.10 -23.76
C ASP A 49 9.04 5.62 -22.39
N LEU A 50 9.01 6.51 -21.39
CA LEU A 50 8.54 6.19 -20.04
C LEU A 50 7.03 5.93 -20.02
N VAL A 51 6.24 6.77 -20.69
CA VAL A 51 4.78 6.56 -20.79
C VAL A 51 4.47 5.24 -21.46
N GLN A 52 5.14 4.94 -22.58
CA GLN A 52 4.93 3.68 -23.30
C GLN A 52 5.37 2.48 -22.46
N SER A 53 6.52 2.55 -21.79
CA SER A 53 7.01 1.48 -20.91
C SER A 53 6.04 1.19 -19.76
N VAL A 54 5.41 2.21 -19.17
CA VAL A 54 4.39 2.03 -18.12
C VAL A 54 3.16 1.32 -18.68
N LYS A 55 2.72 1.64 -19.90
CA LYS A 55 1.60 0.96 -20.56
C LYS A 55 1.94 -0.50 -20.86
N ASP A 56 3.13 -0.76 -21.39
CA ASP A 56 3.58 -2.11 -21.73
C ASP A 56 3.69 -2.99 -20.48
N GLU A 57 4.18 -2.44 -19.37
CA GLU A 57 4.23 -3.13 -18.07
C GLU A 57 2.83 -3.50 -17.56
N HIS A 58 1.88 -2.55 -17.59
CA HIS A 58 0.50 -2.84 -17.14
C HIS A 58 -0.21 -3.82 -18.06
N LYS A 59 0.10 -3.80 -19.36
CA LYS A 59 -0.38 -4.81 -20.30
C LYS A 59 0.18 -6.19 -19.98
N LEU A 60 1.48 -6.29 -19.68
CA LEU A 60 2.09 -7.54 -19.23
C LEU A 60 1.42 -8.06 -17.94
N LEU A 61 1.15 -7.17 -16.97
CA LEU A 61 0.46 -7.55 -15.73
C LEU A 61 -0.97 -8.04 -15.98
N LEU A 62 -1.66 -7.46 -16.97
CA LEU A 62 -2.98 -7.93 -17.39
C LEU A 62 -2.90 -9.31 -18.04
N ASP A 63 -1.94 -9.52 -18.94
CA ASP A 63 -1.72 -10.78 -19.64
C ASP A 63 -1.33 -11.92 -18.67
N LEU A 64 -0.62 -11.59 -17.58
CA LEU A 64 -0.28 -12.50 -16.49
C LEU A 64 -1.44 -12.75 -15.50
N GLY A 65 -2.55 -12.03 -15.64
CA GLY A 65 -3.70 -12.11 -14.71
C GLY A 65 -3.43 -11.50 -13.34
N ALA A 66 -2.36 -10.71 -13.17
CA ALA A 66 -2.05 -10.02 -11.92
C ALA A 66 -3.00 -8.84 -11.66
N ILE A 67 -3.54 -8.25 -12.72
CA ILE A 67 -4.60 -7.24 -12.67
C ILE A 67 -5.80 -7.69 -13.50
N LYS A 68 -7.00 -7.24 -13.14
CA LYS A 68 -8.25 -7.63 -13.80
C LYS A 68 -8.60 -6.77 -15.01
N GLU A 69 -8.21 -5.51 -14.96
CA GLU A 69 -8.49 -4.52 -15.99
C GLU A 69 -7.33 -3.54 -16.11
N MET A 70 -7.22 -2.93 -17.28
CA MET A 70 -6.18 -1.95 -17.56
C MET A 70 -6.59 -0.60 -16.95
N PRO A 71 -5.71 0.08 -16.20
CA PRO A 71 -5.96 1.44 -15.75
C PRO A 71 -6.26 2.37 -16.93
N ASP A 72 -6.98 3.46 -16.68
CA ASP A 72 -7.22 4.44 -17.74
C ASP A 72 -5.91 5.15 -18.16
N ASP A 73 -5.92 5.71 -19.38
CA ASP A 73 -4.74 6.39 -19.93
C ASP A 73 -4.27 7.56 -19.06
N ALA A 74 -5.19 8.20 -18.33
CA ALA A 74 -4.87 9.29 -17.41
C ALA A 74 -4.07 8.81 -16.19
N ALA A 75 -4.45 7.67 -15.61
CA ALA A 75 -3.74 7.04 -14.50
C ALA A 75 -2.36 6.55 -14.91
N LEU A 76 -2.25 5.89 -16.07
CA LEU A 76 -0.96 5.43 -16.61
C LEU A 76 -0.02 6.61 -16.87
N LYS A 77 -0.54 7.68 -17.46
CA LYS A 77 0.23 8.91 -17.66
C LYS A 77 0.63 9.53 -16.33
N SER A 78 -0.26 9.56 -15.33
CA SER A 78 0.07 10.09 -14.00
C SER A 78 1.18 9.30 -13.31
N ILE A 79 1.23 7.97 -13.49
CA ILE A 79 2.31 7.12 -13.01
C ILE A 79 3.63 7.51 -13.69
N ALA A 80 3.63 7.63 -15.02
CA ALA A 80 4.81 8.03 -15.77
C ALA A 80 5.28 9.44 -15.41
N ASP A 81 4.36 10.41 -15.31
CA ASP A 81 4.65 11.80 -14.93
C ASP A 81 5.31 11.88 -13.54
N ASN A 82 4.86 11.05 -12.59
CA ASN A 82 5.50 10.95 -11.29
C ASN A 82 6.97 10.50 -11.41
N MET A 83 7.23 9.44 -12.19
CA MET A 83 8.59 8.95 -12.45
C MET A 83 9.46 10.03 -13.13
N ILE A 84 8.91 10.74 -14.12
CA ILE A 84 9.58 11.80 -14.87
C ILE A 84 10.04 12.92 -13.93
N VAL A 85 9.19 13.36 -12.99
CA VAL A 85 9.53 14.39 -11.99
C VAL A 85 10.78 14.00 -11.18
N TRP A 86 10.85 12.74 -10.73
CA TRP A 86 12.02 12.22 -10.00
C TRP A 86 13.27 12.12 -10.89
N ILE A 87 13.11 11.65 -12.12
CA ILE A 87 14.22 11.54 -13.09
C ILE A 87 14.78 12.93 -13.43
N LYS A 88 13.92 13.93 -13.66
CA LYS A 88 14.28 15.33 -13.93
C LYS A 88 14.89 16.05 -12.73
N ASN A 89 14.86 15.45 -11.54
CA ASN A 89 15.35 16.06 -10.29
C ASN A 89 14.60 17.32 -9.87
N ASP A 90 13.30 17.40 -10.17
CA ASP A 90 12.50 18.58 -9.84
C ASP A 90 12.06 18.53 -8.37
N ALA A 91 12.93 19.05 -7.50
CA ALA A 91 12.69 19.07 -6.06
C ALA A 91 11.48 19.92 -5.65
N GLU A 92 11.12 20.94 -6.44
CA GLU A 92 9.95 21.78 -6.15
C GLU A 92 8.66 21.02 -6.43
N ALA A 93 8.56 20.39 -7.59
CA ALA A 93 7.43 19.53 -7.93
C ALA A 93 7.29 18.37 -6.95
N ILE A 94 8.39 17.72 -6.55
CA ILE A 94 8.37 16.65 -5.54
C ILE A 94 7.80 17.15 -4.22
N ARG A 95 8.31 18.28 -3.69
CA ARG A 95 7.81 18.85 -2.43
C ARG A 95 6.33 19.19 -2.49
N LYS A 96 5.86 19.72 -3.62
CA LYS A 96 4.45 20.01 -3.85
C LYS A 96 3.62 18.72 -3.82
N ASN A 97 4.02 17.71 -4.58
CA ASN A 97 3.33 16.42 -4.63
C ASN A 97 3.26 15.74 -3.26
N MET A 98 4.31 15.85 -2.44
CA MET A 98 4.32 15.35 -1.07
C MET A 98 3.27 16.06 -0.19
N LYS A 99 3.23 17.40 -0.23
CA LYS A 99 2.23 18.18 0.51
C LYS A 99 0.80 17.85 0.10
N ASP A 100 0.56 17.72 -1.21
CA ASP A 100 -0.76 17.40 -1.74
C ASP A 100 -1.20 15.99 -1.32
N TYR A 101 -0.26 15.03 -1.27
CA TYR A 101 -0.51 13.68 -0.76
C TYR A 101 -0.82 13.70 0.74
N GLU A 102 -0.01 14.37 1.56
CA GLU A 102 -0.24 14.52 3.01
C GLU A 102 -1.62 15.14 3.29
N ALA A 103 -1.98 16.18 2.55
CA ALA A 103 -3.29 16.83 2.68
C ALA A 103 -4.44 15.87 2.33
N LYS A 104 -4.31 15.08 1.26
CA LYS A 104 -5.31 14.06 0.90
C LYS A 104 -5.43 12.97 1.96
N VAL A 105 -4.32 12.45 2.49
CA VAL A 105 -4.33 11.44 3.55
C VAL A 105 -5.00 11.98 4.81
N LYS A 106 -4.66 13.21 5.21
CA LYS A 106 -5.29 13.86 6.36
C LYS A 106 -6.79 14.03 6.17
N ALA A 107 -7.22 14.48 4.98
CA ALA A 107 -8.64 14.61 4.67
C ALA A 107 -9.39 13.27 4.72
N MET A 108 -8.78 12.18 4.21
CA MET A 108 -9.37 10.84 4.31
C MET A 108 -9.52 10.38 5.77
N ILE A 109 -8.52 10.62 6.61
CA ILE A 109 -8.58 10.29 8.05
C ILE A 109 -9.70 11.10 8.71
N GLU A 110 -9.78 12.41 8.46
CA GLU A 110 -10.84 13.26 9.00
C GLU A 110 -12.24 12.84 8.51
N GLU A 111 -12.37 12.36 7.27
CA GLU A 111 -13.62 11.79 6.73
C GLU A 111 -13.96 10.44 7.37
N GLU A 112 -12.98 9.57 7.60
CA GLU A 112 -13.18 8.30 8.32
C GLU A 112 -13.55 8.51 9.79
N GLU A 113 -12.97 9.51 10.45
CA GLU A 113 -13.33 9.87 11.82
C GLU A 113 -14.73 10.49 11.91
N LYS A 114 -15.19 11.18 10.86
CA LYS A 114 -16.56 11.72 10.76
C LYS A 114 -17.60 10.65 10.42
N LYS A 115 -17.20 9.51 9.84
CA LYS A 115 -18.13 8.39 9.63
C LYS A 115 -18.55 7.85 11.01
N PRO A 116 -19.85 7.59 11.25
CA PRO A 116 -20.28 7.00 12.49
C PRO A 116 -19.56 5.66 12.68
N ARG A 117 -18.78 5.57 13.76
CA ARG A 117 -18.15 4.31 14.17
C ARG A 117 -19.28 3.33 14.46
N LEU A 118 -19.43 2.31 13.61
CA LEU A 118 -20.13 1.09 13.99
C LEU A 118 -19.28 0.50 15.11
N ASP A 119 -19.65 0.77 16.36
CA ASP A 119 -19.09 0.07 17.52
C ASP A 119 -19.51 -1.39 17.40
N VAL A 120 -18.72 -2.16 16.64
CA VAL A 120 -18.83 -3.60 16.60
C VAL A 120 -18.35 -4.07 17.96
N ALA A 121 -19.30 -4.39 18.84
CA ALA A 121 -19.02 -4.94 20.16
C ALA A 121 -17.99 -6.06 20.03
N SER A 122 -16.96 -6.04 20.88
CA SER A 122 -15.93 -7.07 20.82
C SER A 122 -16.57 -8.45 21.03
N ALA A 123 -15.97 -9.51 20.50
CA ALA A 123 -16.47 -10.87 20.74
C ALA A 123 -16.61 -11.17 22.25
N ALA A 124 -15.79 -10.52 23.09
CA ALA A 124 -15.89 -10.58 24.55
C ALA A 124 -17.15 -9.87 25.10
N ASP A 125 -17.58 -8.77 24.49
CA ASP A 125 -18.80 -8.05 24.87
C ASP A 125 -20.05 -8.84 24.48
N LEU A 126 -20.04 -9.50 23.32
CA LEU A 126 -21.09 -10.43 22.89
C LEU A 126 -21.21 -11.62 23.85
N GLN A 127 -20.07 -12.22 24.25
CA GLN A 127 -20.06 -13.31 25.23
C GLN A 127 -20.52 -12.87 26.62
N ARG A 128 -20.23 -11.63 27.03
CA ARG A 128 -20.75 -11.06 28.29
C ARG A 128 -22.25 -10.84 28.23
N LEU A 129 -22.77 -10.32 27.11
CA LEU A 129 -24.20 -10.18 26.85
C LEU A 129 -24.91 -11.54 26.82
N GLU A 130 -24.32 -12.56 26.20
CA GLU A 130 -24.86 -13.92 26.18
C GLU A 130 -24.95 -14.53 27.59
N ARG A 131 -23.92 -14.31 28.42
CA ARG A 131 -23.92 -14.73 29.83
C ARG A 131 -24.93 -13.95 30.69
N MET A 132 -25.15 -12.67 30.40
CA MET A 132 -26.13 -11.83 31.10
C MET A 132 -27.57 -12.03 30.60
N SER A 133 -27.75 -12.47 29.35
CA SER A 133 -29.06 -12.66 28.70
C SER A 133 -29.85 -13.84 29.28
N GLY A 134 -29.25 -14.69 30.12
CA GLY A 134 -29.97 -15.70 30.91
C GLY A 134 -30.81 -16.70 30.11
N LYS A 135 -30.64 -16.80 28.78
CA LYS A 135 -31.40 -17.72 27.95
C LYS A 135 -30.65 -19.05 27.89
N LYS A 136 -31.06 -19.98 28.75
CA LYS A 136 -30.64 -21.39 28.73
C LYS A 136 -30.51 -21.87 27.28
N SER A 137 -29.34 -22.38 26.91
CA SER A 137 -29.14 -23.08 25.64
C SER A 137 -30.09 -24.28 25.62
N GLY A 138 -31.17 -24.16 24.85
CA GLY A 138 -32.11 -25.23 24.58
C GLY A 138 -31.42 -26.28 23.71
N SER A 139 -31.43 -27.51 24.19
CA SER A 139 -31.04 -28.72 23.49
C SER A 139 -31.74 -28.87 22.13
N GLY A 140 -31.00 -29.40 21.15
CA GLY A 140 -31.57 -30.27 20.11
C GLY A 140 -31.55 -29.69 18.71
N LEU A 141 -30.60 -30.16 17.90
CA LEU A 141 -30.87 -30.97 16.70
C LEU A 141 -29.53 -31.32 16.04
N ILE A 142 -29.06 -32.54 16.31
CA ILE A 142 -28.23 -33.28 15.35
C ILE A 142 -29.24 -33.75 14.29
N ILE A 143 -29.08 -33.29 13.05
CA ILE A 143 -29.78 -33.83 11.89
C ILE A 143 -28.78 -34.75 11.18
N PRO A 144 -29.17 -36.00 10.81
CA PRO A 144 -28.32 -36.96 10.12
C PRO A 144 -27.91 -36.50 8.72
#